data_AF-A0A948UL34-F1
#
_entry.id   AF-A0A948UL34-F1
#
_cell.length_a   1.000
_cell.length_b   1.000
_cell.length_c   1.000
_cell.angle_alpha   90.00
_cell.angle_beta   90.00
_cell.angle_gamma   90.00
#
_symmetry.space_group_name_H-M   'P 1'
#
loop_
_entity.id
_entity.type
_entity.pdbx_description
1 polymer ?
#
loop_
_entity_poly.entity_id
_entity_poly.type
_entity_poly.pdbx_seq_one_letter_code
_entity_poly.pdbx_strand_id
1 'polypeptide(L)'
;MNIFENKYLRKIGILIGLITLLSLIMSFNPNPAFAQQYRIVIIPFKINAEKNMTFLKDGVLDMLSSRLSSGENVEIVGREETEKVVKAVEGILNEGKAREIGAKLEADYVLFGSLTIFGESVSIDSKMVDVTGDRKTLAFFSQSKGIGEVIPEINNFAEEINEKVFGRVMLPKELPAKQAPQVQPDDIYAHPETLAQSFDDDEVAGKRSDLNPAFIITRPQKSSREFWKSRNFRELINGIALGDVDRDGKVETIIITPNSVNIYRFENDRLLEIKKIDEDKYKIFIGVDVADINGNGYPEIFVTSLNPQRNVINSIVLEYDGKNYTKIVDNSAWYYRAVELPGRRSVLFGQRQKTGGPDSFSSEIFEMVWSNNEYVPDRKVLPSNLTNLMGFALGDVMNDGGETVVAYDKSDYIKIINQSGRVLWTGSIHYGGSTHYFEMPSFEPNSDNRQYYPMRLSITDIDLDGKYEVIAVKNYELTGRLLKQLRKFKEAQIESLSWNGLGLVTNWKTAIISGYMRDFAIGDFDNDGEDEIIAAVISKEGSIVGTRPVSSVISYDLKKKTSESKTVN
;
A
#
# COMPACT_ATOMS: atom_id res chain seq x y z
N MET A 1 -83.48 35.85 25.72
CA MET A 1 -82.65 34.83 25.05
C MET A 1 -81.95 35.51 23.90
N ASN A 2 -80.67 35.88 23.85
CA ASN A 2 -79.50 35.77 24.74
C ASN A 2 -78.72 37.10 24.56
N ILE A 3 -78.44 37.84 25.65
CA ILE A 3 -77.61 39.06 25.61
C ILE A 3 -76.31 38.86 26.41
N PHE A 4 -75.99 37.63 26.79
CA PHE A 4 -74.71 37.24 27.36
C PHE A 4 -74.01 36.28 26.42
N GLU A 5 -73.18 36.82 25.52
CA GLU A 5 -72.13 36.14 24.73
C GLU A 5 -71.75 37.17 23.66
N ASN A 6 -70.66 37.93 23.74
CA ASN A 6 -69.39 37.34 23.40
C ASN A 6 -68.18 38.26 23.62
N LYS A 7 -68.15 38.98 24.74
CA LYS A 7 -66.90 39.64 25.15
C LYS A 7 -65.77 38.62 25.35
N TYR A 8 -66.10 37.37 25.72
CA TYR A 8 -65.15 36.28 25.86
C TYR A 8 -64.71 35.68 24.51
N LEU A 9 -65.61 35.37 23.55
CA LEU A 9 -65.14 34.88 22.24
C LEU A 9 -64.36 35.95 21.45
N ARG A 10 -64.64 37.25 21.64
CA ARG A 10 -63.84 38.31 21.01
C ARG A 10 -62.42 38.40 21.61
N LYS A 11 -62.27 38.18 22.92
CA LYS A 11 -60.96 38.10 23.58
C LYS A 11 -60.22 36.81 23.23
N ILE A 12 -60.93 35.68 23.11
CA ILE A 12 -60.37 34.39 22.68
C ILE A 12 -59.92 34.47 21.21
N GLY A 13 -60.69 35.11 20.34
CA GLY A 13 -60.30 35.35 18.93
C GLY A 13 -59.07 36.24 18.79
N ILE A 14 -58.95 37.29 19.61
CA ILE A 14 -57.75 38.14 19.66
C ILE A 14 -56.55 37.36 20.20
N LEU A 15 -56.74 36.53 21.23
CA LEU A 15 -55.68 35.71 21.81
C LEU A 15 -55.21 34.61 20.84
N ILE A 16 -56.13 33.94 20.15
CA ILE A 16 -55.81 32.95 19.12
C ILE A 16 -55.11 33.64 17.94
N GLY A 17 -55.55 34.83 17.53
CA GLY A 17 -54.89 35.64 16.51
C GLY A 17 -53.48 36.09 16.90
N LEU A 18 -53.25 36.43 18.17
CA LEU A 18 -51.93 36.75 18.70
C LEU A 18 -51.02 35.52 18.79
N ILE A 19 -51.56 34.37 19.18
CA ILE A 19 -50.82 33.11 19.24
C ILE A 19 -50.47 32.60 17.84
N THR A 20 -51.38 32.71 16.87
CA THR A 20 -51.08 32.34 15.47
C THR A 20 -50.08 33.30 14.85
N LEU A 21 -50.18 34.61 15.10
CA LEU A 21 -49.20 35.60 14.67
C LEU A 21 -47.82 35.38 15.33
N LEU A 22 -47.78 35.03 16.61
CA LEU A 22 -46.55 34.71 17.32
C LEU A 22 -45.92 33.39 16.81
N SER A 23 -46.74 32.39 16.47
CA SER A 23 -46.27 31.15 15.83
C SER A 23 -45.75 31.38 14.41
N LEU A 24 -46.35 32.33 13.68
CA LEU A 24 -45.91 32.71 12.33
C LEU A 24 -44.59 33.49 12.39
N ILE A 25 -44.42 34.37 13.37
CA ILE A 25 -43.15 35.10 13.60
C ILE A 25 -42.05 34.13 14.07
N MET A 26 -42.36 33.13 14.89
CA MET A 26 -41.39 32.08 15.25
C MET A 26 -41.03 31.15 14.08
N SER A 27 -41.92 31.00 13.09
CA SER A 27 -41.66 30.22 11.87
C SER A 27 -40.83 30.97 10.83
N PHE A 28 -40.56 32.26 11.03
CA PHE A 28 -39.76 33.14 10.18
C PHE A 28 -38.47 33.61 10.86
N ASN A 29 -37.77 32.71 11.56
CA ASN A 29 -36.33 32.89 11.80
C ASN A 29 -35.55 32.10 10.75
N PRO A 30 -35.18 32.69 9.60
CA PRO A 30 -34.09 32.17 8.82
C PRO A 30 -32.80 32.58 9.56
N ASN A 31 -32.47 31.85 10.62
CA ASN A 31 -31.06 31.57 10.87
C ASN A 31 -30.81 30.17 10.31
N PRO A 32 -30.63 30.01 8.98
CA PRO A 32 -29.55 29.11 8.62
C PRO A 32 -28.34 29.74 9.30
N ALA A 33 -27.76 29.04 10.27
CA ALA A 33 -26.34 29.20 10.49
C ALA A 33 -25.71 28.84 9.13
N PHE A 34 -25.62 29.81 8.22
CA PHE A 34 -24.77 29.73 7.05
C PHE A 34 -23.40 29.58 7.67
N ALA A 35 -22.94 28.34 7.71
CA ALA A 35 -21.62 28.06 8.20
C ALA A 35 -20.67 28.85 7.29
N GLN A 36 -19.98 29.83 7.89
CA GLN A 36 -19.18 30.79 7.16
C GLN A 36 -18.13 30.04 6.36
N GLN A 37 -18.28 30.04 5.03
CA GLN A 37 -17.34 29.39 4.11
C GLN A 37 -16.13 30.29 3.96
N TYR A 38 -14.97 29.80 4.39
CA TYR A 38 -13.70 30.52 4.25
C TYR A 38 -13.04 30.17 2.93
N ARG A 39 -12.73 31.17 2.11
CA ARG A 39 -11.96 31.00 0.87
C ARG A 39 -10.48 31.27 1.14
N ILE A 40 -9.63 30.29 0.85
CA ILE A 40 -8.20 30.32 1.17
C ILE A 40 -7.37 30.22 -0.11
N VAL A 41 -6.37 31.08 -0.24
CA VAL A 41 -5.33 30.98 -1.26
C VAL A 41 -4.07 30.42 -0.64
N ILE A 42 -3.49 29.40 -1.25
CA ILE A 42 -2.18 28.86 -0.86
C ILE A 42 -1.19 29.21 -1.96
N ILE A 43 -0.27 30.13 -1.68
CA ILE A 43 0.78 30.51 -2.62
C ILE A 43 1.83 29.41 -2.65
N PRO A 44 2.26 28.92 -3.83
CA PRO A 44 3.29 27.89 -3.92
C PRO A 44 4.56 28.28 -3.16
N PHE A 45 4.97 27.42 -2.22
CA PHE A 45 6.10 27.72 -1.32
C PHE A 45 7.40 27.91 -2.11
N LYS A 46 8.21 28.87 -1.66
CA LYS A 46 9.55 29.05 -2.19
C LYS A 46 10.45 27.93 -1.66
N ILE A 47 11.05 27.13 -2.54
CA ILE A 47 11.99 26.08 -2.14
C ILE A 47 13.43 26.61 -2.24
N ASN A 48 14.16 26.60 -1.12
CA ASN A 48 15.59 26.89 -1.07
C ASN A 48 16.33 25.56 -0.85
N ALA A 49 16.97 25.02 -1.88
CA ALA A 49 17.69 23.75 -1.81
C ALA A 49 18.88 23.72 -2.78
N GLU A 50 19.90 22.91 -2.48
CA GLU A 50 21.08 22.74 -3.35
C GLU A 50 20.77 22.01 -4.68
N LYS A 51 19.69 21.22 -4.73
CA LYS A 51 19.25 20.44 -5.89
C LYS A 51 17.85 20.89 -6.34
N ASN A 52 17.51 20.62 -7.60
CA ASN A 52 16.18 20.93 -8.13
C ASN A 52 15.11 20.02 -7.48
N MET A 53 14.25 20.61 -6.65
CA MET A 53 13.21 19.93 -5.88
C MET A 53 11.79 20.33 -6.30
N THR A 54 11.55 20.51 -7.61
CA THR A 54 10.23 20.93 -8.14
C THR A 54 9.10 20.00 -7.66
N PHE A 55 9.36 18.69 -7.52
CA PHE A 55 8.37 17.73 -7.00
C PHE A 55 7.91 18.03 -5.57
N LEU A 56 8.78 18.60 -4.73
CA LEU A 56 8.45 18.90 -3.34
C LEU A 56 7.59 20.15 -3.24
N LYS A 57 7.84 21.14 -4.10
CA LYS A 57 7.01 22.34 -4.23
C LYS A 57 5.55 21.97 -4.52
N ASP A 58 5.36 21.07 -5.48
CA ASP A 58 4.02 20.67 -5.90
C ASP A 58 3.35 19.78 -4.84
N GLY A 59 4.09 18.83 -4.26
CA GLY A 59 3.58 17.94 -3.22
C GLY A 59 3.17 18.67 -1.93
N VAL A 60 3.95 19.65 -1.47
CA VAL A 60 3.61 20.46 -0.29
C VAL A 60 2.30 21.24 -0.52
N LEU A 61 2.15 21.86 -1.69
CA LEU A 61 0.93 22.60 -2.03
C LEU A 61 -0.31 21.71 -2.04
N ASP A 62 -0.19 20.52 -2.64
CA ASP A 62 -1.31 19.57 -2.74
C ASP A 62 -1.71 19.05 -1.35
N MET A 63 -0.73 18.76 -0.50
CA MET A 63 -0.98 18.31 0.87
C MET A 63 -1.65 19.37 1.75
N LEU A 64 -1.16 20.62 1.69
CA LEU A 64 -1.77 21.73 2.41
C LEU A 64 -3.20 21.99 1.92
N SER A 65 -3.42 21.95 0.61
CA SER A 65 -4.75 22.13 0.00
C SER A 65 -5.73 21.05 0.48
N SER A 66 -5.29 19.79 0.51
CA SER A 66 -6.11 18.67 0.98
C SER A 66 -6.44 18.76 2.48
N ARG A 67 -5.44 19.07 3.32
CA ARG A 67 -5.62 19.11 4.78
C ARG A 67 -6.44 20.31 5.24
N LEU A 68 -6.29 21.46 4.59
CA LEU A 68 -7.06 22.66 4.91
C LEU A 68 -8.49 22.57 4.36
N SER A 69 -8.72 21.87 3.24
CA SER A 69 -10.09 21.65 2.70
C SER A 69 -10.87 20.54 3.41
N SER A 70 -10.23 19.72 4.24
CA SER A 70 -10.86 18.57 4.91
C SER A 70 -11.91 18.91 5.98
N GLY A 71 -12.04 20.19 6.39
CA GLY A 71 -13.08 20.64 7.32
C GLY A 71 -14.24 21.31 6.60
N GLU A 72 -15.47 21.07 7.07
CA GLU A 72 -16.69 21.71 6.53
C GLU A 72 -16.50 23.24 6.41
N ASN A 73 -16.90 23.84 5.29
CA ASN A 73 -16.87 25.30 5.05
C ASN A 73 -15.48 25.92 4.80
N VAL A 74 -14.56 25.20 4.15
CA VAL A 74 -13.32 25.77 3.60
C VAL A 74 -13.22 25.48 2.11
N GLU A 75 -12.96 26.51 1.32
CA GLU A 75 -12.73 26.43 -0.11
C GLU A 75 -11.30 26.86 -0.44
N ILE A 76 -10.56 26.03 -1.17
CA ILE A 76 -9.20 26.35 -1.61
C ILE A 76 -9.25 26.86 -3.05
N VAL A 77 -8.68 28.03 -3.30
CA VAL A 77 -8.55 28.58 -4.65
C VAL A 77 -7.62 27.71 -5.49
N GLY A 78 -8.01 27.46 -6.74
CA GLY A 78 -7.29 26.57 -7.65
C GLY A 78 -5.85 27.00 -7.91
N ARG A 79 -4.96 26.01 -8.07
CA ARG A 79 -3.52 26.21 -8.35
C ARG A 79 -3.28 27.12 -9.56
N GLU A 80 -3.94 26.84 -10.68
CA GLU A 80 -3.69 27.55 -11.94
C GLU A 80 -4.09 29.04 -11.84
N GLU A 81 -5.20 29.33 -11.15
CA GLU A 81 -5.68 30.69 -10.90
C GLU A 81 -4.72 31.45 -9.98
N THR A 82 -4.30 30.80 -8.88
CA THR A 82 -3.33 31.35 -7.93
C THR A 82 -2.01 31.68 -8.61
N GLU A 83 -1.47 30.77 -9.41
CA GLU A 83 -0.20 30.99 -10.11
C GLU A 83 -0.25 32.11 -11.14
N LYS A 84 -1.37 32.29 -11.85
CA LYS A 84 -1.55 33.39 -12.79
C LYS A 84 -1.46 34.74 -12.09
N VAL A 85 -2.14 34.89 -10.94
CA VAL A 85 -2.15 36.14 -10.16
C VAL A 85 -0.79 36.38 -9.50
N VAL A 86 -0.15 35.35 -8.93
CA VAL A 86 1.18 35.45 -8.33
C VAL A 86 2.23 35.91 -9.34
N LYS A 87 2.19 35.41 -10.59
CA LYS A 87 3.12 35.83 -11.65
C LYS A 87 2.92 37.29 -12.09
N ALA A 88 1.70 37.81 -11.96
CA ALA A 88 1.36 39.19 -12.33
C ALA A 88 1.71 40.22 -11.24
N VAL A 89 2.00 39.78 -10.01
CA VAL A 89 2.40 40.64 -8.90
C VAL A 89 3.93 40.66 -8.81
N GLU A 90 4.55 41.76 -9.25
CA GLU A 90 6.02 41.86 -9.32
C GLU A 90 6.70 42.08 -7.95
N GLY A 91 7.89 41.49 -7.78
CA GLY A 91 8.80 41.66 -6.65
C GLY A 91 8.66 40.63 -5.51
N ILE A 92 9.41 40.81 -4.41
CA ILE A 92 9.50 39.82 -3.31
C ILE A 92 8.15 39.66 -2.58
N LEU A 93 7.73 38.42 -2.35
CA LEU A 93 6.51 38.08 -1.60
C LEU A 93 6.64 38.45 -0.12
N ASN A 94 5.69 39.24 0.38
CA ASN A 94 5.59 39.69 1.77
C ASN A 94 4.11 39.80 2.18
N GLU A 95 3.81 40.14 3.43
CA GLU A 95 2.42 40.20 3.94
C GLU A 95 1.53 41.16 3.13
N GLY A 96 2.07 42.32 2.71
CA GLY A 96 1.33 43.29 1.89
C GLY A 96 0.93 42.71 0.54
N LYS A 97 1.84 41.99 -0.14
CA LYS A 97 1.54 41.34 -1.42
C LYS A 97 0.67 40.10 -1.28
N ALA A 98 0.82 39.36 -0.18
CA ALA A 98 -0.08 38.27 0.12
C ALA A 98 -1.53 38.78 0.24
N ARG A 99 -1.76 39.92 0.90
CA ARG A 99 -3.08 40.58 0.93
C ARG A 99 -3.55 41.02 -0.45
N GLU A 100 -2.67 41.60 -1.27
CA GLU A 100 -3.00 42.00 -2.64
C GLU A 100 -3.44 40.79 -3.50
N ILE A 101 -2.71 39.68 -3.42
CA ILE A 101 -3.02 38.43 -4.14
C ILE A 101 -4.35 37.86 -3.63
N GLY A 102 -4.56 37.83 -2.31
CA GLY A 102 -5.81 37.38 -1.71
C GLY A 102 -7.01 38.22 -2.13
N ALA A 103 -6.86 39.55 -2.16
CA ALA A 103 -7.92 40.46 -2.59
C ALA A 103 -8.29 40.27 -4.07
N LYS A 104 -7.30 40.04 -4.96
CA LYS A 104 -7.55 39.74 -6.39
C LYS A 104 -8.24 38.40 -6.62
N LEU A 105 -8.08 37.47 -5.70
CA LEU A 105 -8.66 36.12 -5.74
C LEU A 105 -9.88 35.96 -4.84
N GLU A 106 -10.40 37.06 -4.28
CA GLU A 106 -11.56 37.09 -3.39
C GLU A 106 -11.44 36.12 -2.19
N ALA A 107 -10.23 35.98 -1.65
CA ALA A 107 -9.94 35.08 -0.54
C ALA A 107 -10.04 35.80 0.81
N ASP A 108 -10.43 35.07 1.85
CA ASP A 108 -10.41 35.53 3.24
C ASP A 108 -9.01 35.42 3.84
N TYR A 109 -8.27 34.37 3.47
CA TYR A 109 -6.93 34.11 3.97
C TYR A 109 -5.94 33.74 2.86
N VAL A 110 -4.68 34.11 3.08
CA VAL A 110 -3.56 33.72 2.22
C VAL A 110 -2.46 33.05 3.05
N LEU A 111 -2.13 31.81 2.69
CA LEU A 111 -0.99 31.08 3.23
C LEU A 111 0.19 31.19 2.27
N PHE A 112 1.33 31.65 2.78
CA PHE A 112 2.57 31.70 2.00
C PHE A 112 3.80 31.42 2.87
N GLY A 113 4.88 30.95 2.26
CA GLY A 113 6.08 30.59 2.99
C GLY A 113 7.23 30.11 2.12
N SER A 114 8.25 29.60 2.80
CA SER A 114 9.40 28.95 2.19
C SER A 114 9.72 27.64 2.90
N LEU A 115 10.29 26.73 2.13
CA LEU A 115 10.87 25.49 2.62
C LEU A 115 12.36 25.52 2.30
N THR A 116 13.20 25.38 3.31
CA THR A 116 14.65 25.38 3.17
C THR A 116 15.21 24.01 3.48
N ILE A 117 16.01 23.47 2.57
CA ILE A 117 16.65 22.16 2.70
C ILE A 117 18.16 22.38 2.76
N PHE A 118 18.77 21.94 3.85
CA PHE A 118 20.22 22.01 4.03
C PHE A 118 20.74 20.69 4.59
N GLY A 119 21.57 20.00 3.81
CA GLY A 119 21.98 18.63 4.11
C GLY A 119 20.77 17.69 4.22
N GLU A 120 20.60 17.06 5.37
CA GLU A 120 19.46 16.19 5.68
C GLU A 120 18.31 16.93 6.37
N SER A 121 18.50 18.18 6.80
CA SER A 121 17.48 18.94 7.53
C SER A 121 16.55 19.71 6.61
N VAL A 122 15.28 19.80 6.99
CA VAL A 122 14.27 20.61 6.31
C VAL A 122 13.64 21.57 7.31
N SER A 123 13.55 22.86 6.97
CA SER A 123 12.79 23.85 7.71
C SER A 123 11.65 24.41 6.87
N ILE A 124 10.55 24.71 7.52
CA ILE A 124 9.35 25.29 6.93
C ILE A 124 9.03 26.56 7.69
N ASP A 125 9.02 27.67 6.97
CA ASP A 125 8.74 29.01 7.47
C ASP A 125 7.51 29.53 6.73
N SER A 126 6.41 29.82 7.43
CA SER A 126 5.20 30.31 6.75
C SER A 126 4.41 31.33 7.57
N LYS A 127 3.52 32.02 6.87
CA LYS A 127 2.58 32.97 7.43
C LYS A 127 1.20 32.79 6.83
N MET A 128 0.18 32.86 7.67
CA MET A 128 -1.22 32.96 7.27
C MET A 128 -1.72 34.38 7.53
N VAL A 129 -2.13 35.04 6.46
CA VAL A 129 -2.57 36.44 6.47
C VAL A 129 -4.05 36.51 6.19
N ASP A 130 -4.78 37.16 7.09
CA ASP A 130 -6.16 37.59 6.91
C ASP A 130 -6.19 38.76 5.90
N VAL A 131 -6.98 38.65 4.83
CA VAL A 131 -6.93 39.60 3.71
C VAL A 131 -7.48 40.98 4.11
N THR A 132 -8.49 41.04 4.99
CA THR A 132 -9.08 42.31 5.45
C THR A 132 -8.14 43.10 6.37
N GLY A 133 -7.31 42.40 7.15
CA GLY A 133 -6.36 43.01 8.10
C GLY A 133 -6.92 43.24 9.48
N ASP A 134 -8.11 42.70 9.74
CA ASP A 134 -8.76 42.75 11.04
C ASP A 134 -8.10 41.77 12.01
N ARG A 135 -7.47 40.70 11.49
CA ARG A 135 -6.75 39.70 12.29
C ARG A 135 -5.24 39.81 12.12
N LYS A 136 -4.52 39.53 13.21
CA LYS A 136 -3.05 39.48 13.20
C LYS A 136 -2.58 38.33 12.31
N THR A 137 -1.52 38.58 11.54
CA THR A 137 -0.79 37.54 10.80
C THR A 137 -0.28 36.47 11.76
N LEU A 138 -0.58 35.20 11.46
CA LEU A 138 -0.09 34.07 12.23
C LEU A 138 1.15 33.49 11.53
N ALA A 139 2.22 33.27 12.28
CA ALA A 139 3.45 32.68 11.78
C ALA A 139 3.60 31.26 12.32
N PHE A 140 4.06 30.36 11.46
CA PHE A 140 4.20 28.94 11.75
C PHE A 140 5.59 28.49 11.30
N PHE A 141 6.29 27.77 12.18
CA PHE A 141 7.65 27.30 11.97
C PHE A 141 7.76 25.83 12.36
N SER A 142 8.40 25.03 11.51
CA SER A 142 8.73 23.64 11.80
C SER A 142 10.09 23.26 11.21
N GLN A 143 10.78 22.32 11.85
CA GLN A 143 12.06 21.77 11.40
C GLN A 143 12.11 20.26 11.63
N SER A 144 12.57 19.52 10.62
CA SER A 144 12.76 18.06 10.68
C SER A 144 14.20 17.65 10.36
N LYS A 145 14.57 16.45 10.83
CA LYS A 145 15.86 15.80 10.57
C LYS A 145 15.72 14.79 9.43
N GLY A 146 15.18 15.22 8.30
CA GLY A 146 15.07 14.36 7.12
C GLY A 146 14.02 14.80 6.14
N ILE A 147 14.29 14.60 4.84
CA ILE A 147 13.28 14.82 3.81
C ILE A 147 12.07 13.86 3.93
N GLY A 148 12.28 12.67 4.53
CA GLY A 148 11.20 11.72 4.83
C GLY A 148 10.28 12.16 5.97
N GLU A 149 10.73 13.07 6.83
CA GLU A 149 9.96 13.61 7.96
C GLU A 149 9.18 14.88 7.61
N VAL A 150 9.37 15.44 6.40
CA VAL A 150 8.65 16.63 5.93
C VAL A 150 7.15 16.41 5.90
N ILE A 151 6.70 15.19 5.64
CA ILE A 151 5.27 14.86 5.56
C ILE A 151 4.60 14.92 6.93
N PRO A 152 5.08 14.22 7.98
CA PRO A 152 4.63 14.45 9.36
C PRO A 152 4.59 15.92 9.76
N GLU A 153 5.61 16.69 9.40
CA GLU A 153 5.66 18.11 9.75
C GLU A 153 4.61 18.94 9.04
N ILE A 154 4.35 18.71 7.75
CA ILE A 154 3.23 19.36 7.05
C ILE A 154 1.88 18.97 7.65
N ASN A 155 1.76 17.75 8.20
CA ASN A 155 0.55 17.31 8.87
C ASN A 155 0.32 18.10 10.15
N ASN A 156 1.31 18.12 11.04
CA ASN A 156 1.27 18.88 12.30
C ASN A 156 1.01 20.36 12.03
N PHE A 157 1.67 20.90 11.01
CA PHE A 157 1.51 22.27 10.55
C PHE A 157 0.09 22.60 10.10
N ALA A 158 -0.54 21.73 9.30
CA ALA A 158 -1.92 21.96 8.87
C ALA A 158 -2.92 21.80 10.03
N GLU A 159 -2.64 20.94 11.00
CA GLU A 159 -3.40 20.82 12.24
C GLU A 159 -3.31 22.11 13.08
N GLU A 160 -2.09 22.65 13.23
CA GLU A 160 -1.85 23.90 13.94
C GLU A 160 -2.58 25.10 13.28
N ILE A 161 -2.61 25.14 11.93
CA ILE A 161 -3.41 26.13 11.19
C ILE A 161 -4.90 25.94 11.47
N ASN A 162 -5.41 24.71 11.41
CA ASN A 162 -6.81 24.43 11.65
C ASN A 162 -7.26 24.83 13.06
N GLU A 163 -6.40 24.59 14.05
CA GLU A 163 -6.64 24.98 15.43
C GLU A 163 -6.58 26.50 15.62
N LYS A 164 -5.48 27.15 15.19
CA LYS A 164 -5.24 28.57 15.48
C LYS A 164 -6.02 29.53 14.60
N VAL A 165 -6.33 29.16 13.35
CA VAL A 165 -7.01 30.04 12.39
C VAL A 165 -8.52 29.78 12.36
N PHE A 166 -8.92 28.51 12.41
CA PHE A 166 -10.33 28.12 12.28
C PHE A 166 -10.97 27.69 13.60
N GLY A 167 -10.20 27.62 14.70
CA GLY A 167 -10.73 27.20 16.01
C GLY A 167 -11.19 25.75 16.03
N ARG A 168 -10.69 24.92 15.10
CA ARG A 168 -11.10 23.53 14.91
C ARG A 168 -10.09 22.62 15.59
N VAL A 169 -10.51 21.96 16.65
CA VAL A 169 -9.79 20.78 17.16
C VAL A 169 -10.14 19.63 16.22
N MET A 170 -9.23 19.28 15.31
CA MET A 170 -9.34 18.04 14.54
C MET A 170 -9.27 16.88 15.54
N LEU A 171 -10.40 16.24 15.84
CA LEU A 171 -10.38 15.01 16.61
C LEU A 171 -9.56 13.99 15.81
N PRO A 172 -8.48 13.42 16.38
CA PRO A 172 -7.77 12.34 15.73
C PRO A 172 -8.78 11.23 15.44
N LYS A 173 -8.93 10.84 14.18
CA LYS A 173 -9.63 9.60 13.86
C LYS A 173 -8.83 8.49 14.54
N GLU A 174 -9.39 7.89 15.59
CA GLU A 174 -8.70 6.99 16.52
C GLU A 174 -7.77 6.02 15.78
N LEU A 175 -6.47 6.29 15.87
CA LEU A 175 -5.44 5.26 15.78
C LEU A 175 -5.55 4.44 17.07
N PRO A 176 -5.39 3.10 17.03
CA PRO A 176 -5.36 2.30 18.25
C PRO A 176 -4.28 2.87 19.19
N ALA A 177 -4.68 3.15 20.42
CA ALA A 177 -3.90 3.84 21.43
C ALA A 177 -2.51 3.20 21.60
N LYS A 178 -1.45 3.97 21.35
CA LYS A 178 -0.12 3.67 21.89
C LYS A 178 -0.21 3.83 23.40
N GLN A 179 0.10 2.77 24.13
CA GLN A 179 0.32 2.85 25.57
C GLN A 179 1.46 3.82 25.85
N ALA A 180 1.20 4.84 26.66
CA ALA A 180 2.21 5.79 27.11
C ALA A 180 3.11 5.14 28.18
N PRO A 181 4.43 5.33 28.14
CA PRO A 181 5.30 4.99 29.26
C PRO A 181 4.95 5.84 30.49
N GLN A 182 4.84 5.20 31.65
CA GLN A 182 4.68 5.88 32.92
C GLN A 182 5.94 6.70 33.25
N VAL A 183 5.73 7.96 33.63
CA VAL A 183 6.76 8.87 34.16
C VAL A 183 6.81 8.71 35.68
N GLN A 184 8.01 8.48 36.23
CA GLN A 184 8.33 8.75 37.63
C GLN A 184 9.23 10.00 37.73
N PRO A 185 9.21 10.73 38.85
CA PRO A 185 9.63 12.14 38.91
C PRO A 185 11.09 12.36 39.31
N ASP A 186 11.57 13.50 38.82
CA ASP A 186 12.62 14.42 39.33
C ASP A 186 14.09 13.95 39.43
N ASP A 187 14.98 14.64 38.72
CA ASP A 187 15.80 15.68 39.36
C ASP A 187 16.53 16.57 38.33
N ILE A 188 16.52 17.88 38.61
CA ILE A 188 17.22 18.93 37.86
C ILE A 188 18.51 19.26 38.63
N TYR A 189 19.61 19.47 37.88
CA TYR A 189 20.96 19.94 38.26
C TYR A 189 22.03 18.87 38.59
N ALA A 190 22.92 18.57 37.63
CA ALA A 190 24.37 18.89 37.70
C ALA A 190 25.20 18.17 36.60
N HIS A 191 25.85 19.00 35.77
CA HIS A 191 27.12 18.92 35.01
C HIS A 191 27.79 17.61 34.51
N PRO A 192 28.57 17.69 33.40
CA PRO A 192 28.97 16.59 32.54
C PRO A 192 30.42 16.16 32.80
N GLU A 193 30.67 15.18 33.68
CA GLU A 193 32.06 14.75 33.96
C GLU A 193 32.22 13.24 34.26
N THR A 194 31.17 12.40 34.19
CA THR A 194 31.26 10.97 34.57
C THR A 194 31.01 9.98 33.42
N LEU A 195 31.32 10.37 32.19
CA LEU A 195 31.37 9.47 31.01
C LEU A 195 32.70 8.69 30.91
N ALA A 196 33.28 8.33 32.05
CA ALA A 196 34.43 7.45 32.12
C ALA A 196 34.17 6.35 33.14
N GLN A 197 34.17 5.11 32.64
CA GLN A 197 34.16 3.83 33.37
C GLN A 197 32.78 3.36 33.84
N SER A 198 32.16 2.50 33.02
CA SER A 198 32.11 1.04 33.25
C SER A 198 30.88 0.43 32.58
N PHE A 199 31.07 -0.21 31.43
CA PHE A 199 30.21 -1.30 30.95
C PHE A 199 31.10 -2.27 30.19
N ASP A 200 31.55 -3.30 30.89
CA ASP A 200 31.76 -4.61 30.26
C ASP A 200 30.39 -5.29 30.29
N ASP A 201 29.84 -5.59 29.12
CA ASP A 201 29.41 -6.95 28.78
C ASP A 201 29.04 -7.02 27.29
N ASP A 202 29.46 -8.14 26.71
CA ASP A 202 29.49 -8.50 25.30
C ASP A 202 28.14 -8.38 24.57
N GLU A 203 28.10 -7.62 23.47
CA GLU A 203 27.64 -8.10 22.16
C GLU A 203 27.85 -7.04 21.06
N VAL A 204 28.22 -7.53 19.88
CA VAL A 204 28.54 -6.80 18.63
C VAL A 204 29.94 -6.17 18.60
N ALA A 205 30.96 -7.03 18.65
CA ALA A 205 32.27 -6.72 18.08
C ALA A 205 32.19 -6.61 16.54
N GLY A 206 31.70 -5.49 16.03
CA GLY A 206 31.93 -5.09 14.65
C GLY A 206 33.43 -4.93 14.42
N LYS A 207 34.03 -5.74 13.53
CA LYS A 207 35.46 -5.60 13.19
C LYS A 207 35.76 -4.15 12.80
N ARG A 208 36.74 -3.53 13.46
CA ARG A 208 37.26 -2.20 13.12
C ARG A 208 38.03 -2.28 11.81
N SER A 209 37.98 -1.22 10.99
CA SER A 209 38.66 -1.18 9.69
C SER A 209 40.19 -1.15 9.85
N ASP A 210 40.90 -1.96 9.05
CA ASP A 210 42.37 -1.92 8.93
C ASP A 210 42.88 -0.60 8.33
N LEU A 211 41.99 0.21 7.71
CA LEU A 211 42.31 1.53 7.19
C LEU A 211 42.29 2.61 8.28
N ASN A 212 41.40 2.47 9.27
CA ASN A 212 41.31 3.37 10.41
C ASN A 212 40.48 2.75 11.55
N PRO A 213 41.00 2.68 12.78
CA PRO A 213 40.29 2.08 13.92
C PRO A 213 39.03 2.84 14.38
N ALA A 214 38.82 4.08 13.92
CA ALA A 214 37.59 4.85 14.17
C ALA A 214 36.44 4.51 13.20
N PHE A 215 36.70 3.75 12.14
CA PHE A 215 35.65 3.34 11.20
C PHE A 215 34.99 2.05 11.67
N ILE A 216 33.68 2.15 11.91
CA ILE A 216 32.82 0.99 12.10
C ILE A 216 32.51 0.42 10.72
N ILE A 217 32.99 -0.80 10.46
CA ILE A 217 32.65 -1.52 9.24
C ILE A 217 31.16 -1.88 9.31
N THR A 218 30.31 -1.16 8.58
CA THR A 218 28.86 -1.44 8.48
C THR A 218 28.50 -2.48 7.41
N ARG A 219 29.49 -3.01 6.68
CA ARG A 219 29.31 -4.12 5.74
C ARG A 219 30.45 -5.11 5.92
N PRO A 220 30.20 -6.38 6.27
CA PRO A 220 31.26 -7.37 6.25
C PRO A 220 31.88 -7.37 4.86
N GLN A 221 33.19 -7.13 4.80
CA GLN A 221 33.98 -7.22 3.58
C GLN A 221 34.16 -8.71 3.25
N LYS A 222 33.07 -9.35 2.83
CA LYS A 222 33.06 -10.57 2.05
C LYS A 222 32.19 -10.28 0.83
N SER A 223 32.86 -10.23 -0.31
CA SER A 223 32.28 -10.20 -1.64
C SER A 223 31.51 -11.51 -1.91
N SER A 224 30.37 -11.71 -1.25
CA SER A 224 29.36 -12.67 -1.65
C SER A 224 28.10 -11.88 -1.89
N ARG A 225 27.49 -11.99 -3.07
CA ARG A 225 26.11 -11.50 -3.21
C ARG A 225 25.29 -12.23 -2.15
N GLU A 226 24.63 -11.51 -1.25
CA GLU A 226 23.75 -12.09 -0.22
C GLU A 226 22.53 -12.82 -0.83
N PHE A 227 22.36 -12.73 -2.14
CA PHE A 227 21.33 -13.36 -2.94
C PHE A 227 21.81 -13.50 -4.39
N TRP A 228 21.41 -14.53 -5.11
CA TRP A 228 21.67 -14.61 -6.54
C TRP A 228 20.77 -13.62 -7.29
N LYS A 229 21.27 -13.04 -8.38
CA LYS A 229 20.49 -12.12 -9.25
C LYS A 229 20.69 -12.47 -10.72
N SER A 230 19.58 -12.58 -11.44
CA SER A 230 19.55 -12.80 -12.88
C SER A 230 20.14 -11.64 -13.67
N ARG A 231 20.35 -11.87 -14.96
CA ARG A 231 20.48 -10.76 -15.92
C ARG A 231 19.19 -9.94 -15.93
N ASN A 232 19.30 -8.66 -16.30
CA ASN A 232 18.12 -7.81 -16.44
C ASN A 232 17.31 -8.22 -17.67
N PHE A 233 16.01 -8.38 -17.47
CA PHE A 233 14.99 -8.48 -18.50
C PHE A 233 14.61 -7.08 -18.98
N ARG A 234 14.34 -6.95 -20.29
CA ARG A 234 13.88 -5.68 -20.91
C ARG A 234 12.36 -5.61 -21.01
N GLU A 235 11.67 -6.41 -20.21
CA GLU A 235 10.22 -6.58 -20.15
C GLU A 235 9.78 -6.54 -18.68
N LEU A 236 8.50 -6.29 -18.44
CA LEU A 236 7.92 -6.40 -17.11
C LEU A 236 7.68 -7.87 -16.79
N ILE A 237 8.21 -8.34 -15.66
CA ILE A 237 7.80 -9.61 -15.09
C ILE A 237 6.52 -9.35 -14.29
N ASN A 238 5.42 -10.04 -14.62
CA ASN A 238 4.12 -9.84 -14.00
C ASN A 238 3.78 -10.86 -12.92
N GLY A 239 4.44 -12.01 -12.93
CA GLY A 239 4.24 -13.11 -11.99
C GLY A 239 5.34 -14.16 -12.15
N ILE A 240 5.54 -14.95 -11.10
CA ILE A 240 6.53 -16.03 -11.04
C ILE A 240 5.95 -17.24 -10.32
N ALA A 241 6.26 -18.44 -10.81
CA ALA A 241 5.93 -19.71 -10.18
C ALA A 241 7.03 -20.74 -10.42
N LEU A 242 7.06 -21.79 -9.60
CA LEU A 242 7.98 -22.90 -9.70
C LEU A 242 7.20 -24.21 -9.88
N GLY A 243 7.75 -25.14 -10.66
CA GLY A 243 7.27 -26.51 -10.73
C GLY A 243 7.91 -27.32 -11.86
N ASP A 244 7.96 -28.64 -11.70
CA ASP A 244 8.39 -29.61 -12.72
C ASP A 244 7.27 -29.81 -13.75
N VAL A 245 7.17 -28.88 -14.71
CA VAL A 245 6.01 -28.77 -15.62
C VAL A 245 6.10 -29.69 -16.82
N ASP A 246 7.29 -30.24 -17.13
CA ASP A 246 7.47 -31.27 -18.16
C ASP A 246 7.73 -32.68 -17.60
N ARG A 247 7.78 -32.80 -16.26
CA ARG A 247 7.91 -34.06 -15.52
C ARG A 247 9.24 -34.77 -15.78
N ASP A 248 10.31 -34.01 -15.99
CA ASP A 248 11.66 -34.55 -16.15
C ASP A 248 12.43 -34.69 -14.82
N GLY A 249 11.80 -34.29 -13.71
CA GLY A 249 12.35 -34.35 -12.37
C GLY A 249 13.15 -33.12 -11.98
N LYS A 250 13.17 -32.07 -12.83
CA LYS A 250 13.74 -30.77 -12.52
C LYS A 250 12.64 -29.72 -12.40
N VAL A 251 12.85 -28.74 -11.53
CA VAL A 251 11.95 -27.62 -11.34
C VAL A 251 12.23 -26.54 -12.38
N GLU A 252 11.18 -26.12 -13.09
CA GLU A 252 11.22 -24.94 -13.96
C GLU A 252 10.74 -23.69 -13.22
N THR A 253 11.29 -22.55 -13.62
CA THR A 253 10.78 -21.22 -13.27
C THR A 253 9.88 -20.70 -14.37
N ILE A 254 8.60 -20.54 -14.05
CA ILE A 254 7.61 -19.92 -14.93
C ILE A 254 7.59 -18.42 -14.67
N ILE A 255 7.92 -17.63 -15.68
CA ILE A 255 7.88 -16.17 -15.65
C ILE A 255 6.86 -15.70 -16.66
N ILE A 256 5.83 -14.99 -16.21
CA ILE A 256 4.89 -14.34 -17.11
C ILE A 256 5.28 -12.88 -17.35
N THR A 257 5.20 -12.46 -18.60
CA THR A 257 5.24 -11.05 -19.02
C THR A 257 3.79 -10.61 -19.31
N PRO A 258 3.51 -9.36 -19.71
CA PRO A 258 2.14 -8.97 -20.07
C PRO A 258 1.49 -9.88 -21.13
N ASN A 259 2.26 -10.52 -21.99
CA ASN A 259 1.75 -11.24 -23.16
C ASN A 259 2.52 -12.53 -23.50
N SER A 260 3.34 -13.05 -22.58
CA SER A 260 4.02 -14.33 -22.80
C SER A 260 4.19 -15.11 -21.51
N VAL A 261 4.16 -16.43 -21.63
CA VAL A 261 4.62 -17.36 -20.60
C VAL A 261 6.01 -17.84 -21.02
N ASN A 262 7.00 -17.56 -20.18
CA ASN A 262 8.39 -17.94 -20.43
C ASN A 262 8.79 -18.97 -19.38
N ILE A 263 9.25 -20.13 -19.83
CA ILE A 263 9.67 -21.25 -19.01
C ILE A 263 11.19 -21.28 -19.00
N TYR A 264 11.76 -21.15 -17.81
CA TYR A 264 13.19 -21.18 -17.60
C TYR A 264 13.59 -22.37 -16.74
N ARG A 265 14.84 -22.78 -16.84
CA ARG A 265 15.47 -23.68 -15.88
C ARG A 265 16.79 -23.09 -15.44
N PHE A 266 17.08 -23.22 -14.16
CA PHE A 266 18.36 -22.81 -13.62
C PHE A 266 19.36 -23.95 -13.80
N GLU A 267 20.39 -23.73 -14.61
CA GLU A 267 21.48 -24.69 -14.78
C GLU A 267 22.81 -23.96 -14.93
N ASN A 268 23.87 -24.49 -14.32
CA ASN A 268 25.22 -23.95 -14.42
C ASN A 268 25.30 -22.46 -14.04
N ASP A 269 24.71 -22.09 -12.90
CA ASP A 269 24.60 -20.73 -12.37
C ASP A 269 23.85 -19.73 -13.26
N ARG A 270 23.00 -20.22 -14.17
CA ARG A 270 22.29 -19.40 -15.15
C ARG A 270 20.84 -19.82 -15.28
N LEU A 271 19.97 -18.82 -15.36
CA LEU A 271 18.58 -18.99 -15.76
C LEU A 271 18.49 -19.05 -17.28
N LEU A 272 18.23 -20.23 -17.83
CA LEU A 272 18.17 -20.53 -19.26
C LEU A 272 16.73 -20.65 -19.73
N GLU A 273 16.36 -19.97 -20.82
CA GLU A 273 15.01 -20.05 -21.39
C GLU A 273 14.86 -21.36 -22.17
N ILE A 274 13.95 -22.22 -21.72
CA ILE A 274 13.62 -23.49 -22.39
C ILE A 274 12.54 -23.25 -23.43
N LYS A 275 11.50 -22.50 -23.05
CA LYS A 275 10.33 -22.28 -23.90
C LYS A 275 9.79 -20.87 -23.69
N LYS A 276 9.42 -20.25 -24.80
CA LYS A 276 8.57 -19.06 -24.81
C LYS A 276 7.26 -19.38 -25.51
N ILE A 277 6.16 -19.02 -24.87
CA ILE A 277 4.79 -19.15 -25.38
C ILE A 277 4.23 -17.73 -25.43
N ASP A 278 4.27 -17.13 -26.62
CA ASP A 278 3.64 -15.84 -26.86
C ASP A 278 2.12 -16.02 -26.92
N GLU A 279 1.39 -15.12 -26.28
CA GLU A 279 -0.06 -15.04 -26.38
C GLU A 279 -0.48 -13.89 -27.31
N ASP A 280 -1.65 -14.04 -27.92
CA ASP A 280 -2.19 -13.02 -28.79
C ASP A 280 -2.43 -11.70 -28.02
N LYS A 281 -2.49 -10.58 -28.76
CA LYS A 281 -2.67 -9.21 -28.20
C LYS A 281 -3.99 -8.97 -27.44
N TYR A 282 -4.77 -10.01 -27.16
CA TYR A 282 -6.07 -9.97 -26.52
C TYR A 282 -6.05 -10.32 -25.03
N LYS A 283 -4.87 -10.63 -24.45
CA LYS A 283 -4.74 -10.97 -23.03
C LYS A 283 -3.60 -10.18 -22.37
N ILE A 284 -3.80 -9.80 -21.11
CA ILE A 284 -2.81 -9.21 -20.23
C ILE A 284 -2.64 -10.13 -19.02
N PHE A 285 -1.52 -10.83 -18.93
CA PHE A 285 -1.24 -11.73 -17.80
C PHE A 285 -0.90 -10.94 -16.53
N ILE A 286 -1.48 -11.35 -15.40
CA ILE A 286 -1.35 -10.64 -14.11
C ILE A 286 -0.92 -11.53 -12.94
N GLY A 287 -0.99 -12.86 -13.08
CA GLY A 287 -0.49 -13.81 -12.10
C GLY A 287 -0.36 -15.22 -12.68
N VAL A 288 0.50 -16.03 -12.09
CA VAL A 288 0.74 -17.41 -12.52
C VAL A 288 0.96 -18.31 -11.31
N ASP A 289 0.37 -19.51 -11.33
CA ASP A 289 0.58 -20.57 -10.34
C ASP A 289 0.77 -21.90 -11.08
N VAL A 290 1.44 -22.86 -10.44
CA VAL A 290 1.70 -24.20 -11.01
C VAL A 290 1.27 -25.24 -9.99
N ALA A 291 0.51 -26.24 -10.43
CA ALA A 291 0.10 -27.39 -9.61
C ALA A 291 -0.48 -28.49 -10.51
N ASP A 292 -0.40 -29.76 -10.10
CA ASP A 292 -1.13 -30.88 -10.74
C ASP A 292 -2.52 -31.04 -10.08
N ILE A 293 -3.54 -30.41 -10.67
CA ILE A 293 -4.90 -30.38 -10.14
C ILE A 293 -5.77 -31.47 -10.78
N ASN A 294 -5.60 -31.76 -12.08
CA ASN A 294 -6.34 -32.84 -12.72
C ASN A 294 -5.83 -34.24 -12.34
N GLY A 295 -4.65 -34.34 -11.72
CA GLY A 295 -4.08 -35.55 -11.16
C GLY A 295 -3.46 -36.49 -12.20
N ASN A 296 -3.14 -36.00 -13.40
CA ASN A 296 -2.50 -36.79 -14.46
C ASN A 296 -0.96 -36.87 -14.30
N GLY A 297 -0.39 -36.13 -13.34
CA GLY A 297 1.04 -36.09 -13.05
C GLY A 297 1.85 -35.08 -13.87
N TYR A 298 1.21 -34.26 -14.71
CA TYR A 298 1.81 -33.10 -15.37
C TYR A 298 1.23 -31.84 -14.74
N PRO A 299 1.99 -31.09 -13.93
CA PRO A 299 1.52 -29.85 -13.35
C PRO A 299 1.03 -28.86 -14.40
N GLU A 300 -0.18 -28.34 -14.22
CA GLU A 300 -0.72 -27.32 -15.09
C GLU A 300 -0.22 -25.92 -14.69
N ILE A 301 -0.04 -25.06 -15.69
CA ILE A 301 0.33 -23.65 -15.51
C ILE A 301 -0.95 -22.81 -15.59
N PHE A 302 -1.42 -22.35 -14.44
CA PHE A 302 -2.60 -21.49 -14.31
C PHE A 302 -2.19 -20.04 -14.50
N VAL A 303 -2.61 -19.42 -15.62
CA VAL A 303 -2.29 -18.02 -15.90
C VAL A 303 -3.55 -17.18 -15.76
N THR A 304 -3.58 -16.39 -14.69
CA THR A 304 -4.64 -15.41 -14.47
C THR A 304 -4.42 -14.21 -15.40
N SER A 305 -5.44 -13.86 -16.20
CA SER A 305 -5.31 -12.79 -17.19
C SER A 305 -6.55 -11.92 -17.35
N LEU A 306 -6.36 -10.72 -17.91
CA LEU A 306 -7.43 -9.79 -18.26
C LEU A 306 -7.49 -9.57 -19.77
N ASN A 307 -8.62 -9.07 -20.25
CA ASN A 307 -8.68 -8.46 -21.59
C ASN A 307 -7.79 -7.20 -21.68
N PRO A 308 -7.56 -6.65 -22.89
CA PRO A 308 -6.67 -5.49 -23.07
C PRO A 308 -7.17 -4.22 -22.36
N GLN A 309 -8.48 -4.11 -22.14
CA GLN A 309 -9.12 -3.03 -21.41
C GLN A 309 -8.99 -3.17 -19.88
N ARG A 310 -8.40 -4.28 -19.38
CA ARG A 310 -8.19 -4.57 -17.95
C ARG A 310 -9.47 -4.63 -17.12
N ASN A 311 -10.62 -4.90 -17.75
CA ASN A 311 -11.93 -4.85 -17.10
C ASN A 311 -12.72 -6.16 -17.18
N VAL A 312 -12.18 -7.20 -17.82
CA VAL A 312 -12.78 -8.53 -17.87
C VAL A 312 -11.70 -9.59 -17.67
N ILE A 313 -11.92 -10.52 -16.74
CA ILE A 313 -11.11 -11.72 -16.54
C ILE A 313 -11.18 -12.67 -17.74
N ASN A 314 -10.04 -13.19 -18.17
CA ASN A 314 -9.88 -13.97 -19.39
C ASN A 314 -8.74 -15.00 -19.27
N SER A 315 -8.70 -15.75 -18.17
CA SER A 315 -7.58 -16.63 -17.79
C SER A 315 -7.40 -17.82 -18.75
N ILE A 316 -6.19 -18.40 -18.74
CA ILE A 316 -5.84 -19.59 -19.51
C ILE A 316 -5.19 -20.63 -18.60
N VAL A 317 -5.22 -21.89 -19.02
CA VAL A 317 -4.46 -22.98 -18.37
C VAL A 317 -3.67 -23.73 -19.44
N LEU A 318 -2.37 -23.88 -19.20
CA LEU A 318 -1.46 -24.63 -20.07
C LEU A 318 -1.05 -25.94 -19.42
N GLU A 319 -0.85 -26.98 -20.21
CA GLU A 319 -0.34 -28.27 -19.76
C GLU A 319 0.63 -28.85 -20.80
N TYR A 320 1.65 -29.56 -20.34
CA TYR A 320 2.57 -30.28 -21.21
C TYR A 320 1.96 -31.60 -21.69
N ASP A 321 1.80 -31.78 -23.00
CA ASP A 321 1.19 -32.98 -23.61
C ASP A 321 2.18 -34.14 -23.83
N GLY A 322 3.39 -34.03 -23.28
CA GLY A 322 4.52 -34.93 -23.55
C GLY A 322 5.43 -34.47 -24.69
N LYS A 323 5.07 -33.41 -25.42
CA LYS A 323 5.87 -32.83 -26.49
C LYS A 323 5.87 -31.30 -26.50
N ASN A 324 4.72 -30.68 -26.27
CA ASN A 324 4.51 -29.24 -26.26
C ASN A 324 3.60 -28.82 -25.11
N TYR A 325 3.69 -27.54 -24.76
CA TYR A 325 2.72 -26.90 -23.89
C TYR A 325 1.50 -26.50 -24.70
N THR A 326 0.32 -26.98 -24.30
CA THR A 326 -0.95 -26.76 -24.98
C THR A 326 -1.95 -26.06 -24.06
N LYS A 327 -2.84 -25.24 -24.63
CA LYS A 327 -3.94 -24.64 -23.87
C LYS A 327 -5.03 -25.68 -23.65
N ILE A 328 -5.18 -26.15 -22.41
CA ILE A 328 -6.27 -27.05 -22.01
C ILE A 328 -7.54 -26.28 -21.61
N VAL A 329 -7.38 -25.01 -21.22
CA VAL A 329 -8.48 -24.06 -21.00
C VAL A 329 -8.11 -22.72 -21.60
N ASP A 330 -9.02 -22.12 -22.36
CA ASP A 330 -8.89 -20.76 -22.89
C ASP A 330 -10.17 -19.96 -22.60
N ASN A 331 -10.00 -18.68 -22.26
CA ASN A 331 -11.05 -17.75 -21.88
C ASN A 331 -11.84 -18.10 -20.61
N SER A 332 -11.13 -18.59 -19.59
CA SER A 332 -11.71 -18.83 -18.28
C SER A 332 -12.09 -17.53 -17.58
N ALA A 333 -13.30 -17.50 -17.00
CA ALA A 333 -13.82 -16.37 -16.25
C ALA A 333 -13.40 -16.37 -14.75
N TRP A 334 -12.30 -17.05 -14.42
CA TRP A 334 -11.84 -17.25 -13.04
C TRP A 334 -10.47 -16.60 -12.80
N TYR A 335 -10.34 -15.92 -11.66
CA TYR A 335 -9.04 -15.74 -11.02
C TYR A 335 -8.63 -17.09 -10.43
N TYR A 336 -7.37 -17.48 -10.59
CA TYR A 336 -6.84 -18.72 -10.05
C TYR A 336 -5.74 -18.43 -9.03
N ARG A 337 -5.65 -19.28 -8.01
CA ARG A 337 -4.48 -19.42 -7.13
C ARG A 337 -4.36 -20.87 -6.69
N ALA A 338 -3.20 -21.46 -6.87
CA ALA A 338 -2.88 -22.77 -6.30
C ALA A 338 -2.19 -22.57 -4.94
N VAL A 339 -2.55 -23.40 -3.96
CA VAL A 339 -1.90 -23.41 -2.65
C VAL A 339 -1.53 -24.85 -2.33
N GLU A 340 -0.28 -25.05 -1.92
CA GLU A 340 0.17 -26.32 -1.38
C GLU A 340 -0.23 -26.40 0.10
N LEU A 341 -0.92 -27.49 0.47
CA LEU A 341 -1.35 -27.72 1.84
C LEU A 341 -0.56 -28.90 2.44
N PRO A 342 -0.01 -28.75 3.64
CA PRO A 342 0.76 -29.80 4.30
C PRO A 342 0.00 -31.13 4.38
N GLY A 343 0.63 -32.22 3.93
CA GLY A 343 0.04 -33.56 3.94
C GLY A 343 -1.13 -33.76 2.97
N ARG A 344 -1.40 -32.80 2.09
CA ARG A 344 -2.42 -32.84 1.04
C ARG A 344 -1.79 -32.55 -0.32
N ARG A 345 -2.47 -32.93 -1.40
CA ARG A 345 -2.11 -32.42 -2.73
C ARG A 345 -2.43 -30.92 -2.80
N SER A 346 -1.76 -30.21 -3.71
CA SER A 346 -2.07 -28.83 -4.03
C SER A 346 -3.56 -28.64 -4.35
N VAL A 347 -4.13 -27.54 -3.86
CA VAL A 347 -5.53 -27.21 -4.04
C VAL A 347 -5.64 -25.95 -4.90
N LEU A 348 -6.49 -25.99 -5.91
CA LEU A 348 -6.79 -24.83 -6.75
C LEU A 348 -7.97 -24.06 -6.17
N PHE A 349 -7.80 -22.76 -6.00
CA PHE A 349 -8.87 -21.85 -5.64
C PHE A 349 -9.27 -20.99 -6.83
N GLY A 350 -10.56 -20.67 -6.89
CA GLY A 350 -11.17 -19.87 -7.94
C GLY A 350 -12.10 -18.79 -7.38
N GLN A 351 -12.01 -17.59 -7.95
CA GLN A 351 -12.91 -16.48 -7.66
C GLN A 351 -13.41 -15.87 -8.98
N ARG A 352 -14.72 -15.57 -9.07
CA ARG A 352 -15.26 -14.87 -10.24
C ARG A 352 -15.10 -13.37 -10.12
N GLN A 353 -14.97 -12.70 -11.25
CA GLN A 353 -15.24 -11.27 -11.30
C GLN A 353 -16.74 -11.01 -11.13
N LYS A 354 -17.11 -10.05 -10.27
CA LYS A 354 -18.47 -9.51 -10.22
C LYS A 354 -18.59 -8.31 -11.16
N THR A 355 -19.63 -8.26 -11.98
CA THR A 355 -19.93 -7.12 -12.86
C THR A 355 -21.00 -6.21 -12.25
N GLY A 356 -20.90 -4.90 -12.48
CA GLY A 356 -21.96 -3.93 -12.14
C GLY A 356 -22.07 -3.52 -10.66
N GLY A 357 -21.10 -3.87 -9.81
CA GLY A 357 -21.02 -3.45 -8.40
C GLY A 357 -19.79 -2.59 -8.12
N PRO A 358 -19.68 -1.99 -6.91
CA PRO A 358 -18.55 -1.13 -6.54
C PRO A 358 -17.24 -1.89 -6.27
N ASP A 359 -17.26 -3.23 -6.30
CA ASP A 359 -16.11 -4.08 -6.03
C ASP A 359 -16.15 -5.35 -6.90
N SER A 360 -15.18 -5.48 -7.81
CA SER A 360 -15.09 -6.57 -8.78
C SER A 360 -14.65 -7.88 -8.13
N PHE A 361 -14.07 -7.83 -6.94
CA PHE A 361 -13.51 -8.99 -6.20
C PHE A 361 -14.41 -9.44 -5.06
N SER A 362 -15.70 -9.16 -5.17
CA SER A 362 -16.67 -9.42 -4.11
C SER A 362 -17.35 -10.79 -4.21
N SER A 363 -17.01 -11.66 -5.17
CA SER A 363 -17.61 -12.99 -5.26
C SER A 363 -17.01 -13.97 -4.23
N GLU A 364 -17.71 -15.08 -4.01
CA GLU A 364 -17.25 -16.20 -3.22
C GLU A 364 -15.96 -16.82 -3.78
N ILE A 365 -15.15 -17.39 -2.88
CA ILE A 365 -13.97 -18.19 -3.25
C ILE A 365 -14.32 -19.67 -3.10
N PHE A 366 -14.02 -20.44 -4.13
CA PHE A 366 -14.26 -21.88 -4.19
C PHE A 366 -12.95 -22.64 -4.35
N GLU A 367 -12.91 -23.86 -3.85
CA GLU A 367 -12.06 -24.90 -4.39
C GLU A 367 -12.55 -25.28 -5.78
N MET A 368 -11.60 -25.51 -6.67
CA MET A 368 -11.84 -25.79 -8.07
C MET A 368 -11.40 -27.22 -8.36
N VAL A 369 -12.20 -27.92 -9.16
CA VAL A 369 -11.91 -29.29 -9.60
C VAL A 369 -11.95 -29.37 -11.11
N TRP A 370 -11.15 -30.27 -11.68
CA TRP A 370 -11.20 -30.58 -13.10
C TRP A 370 -12.40 -31.46 -13.41
N SER A 371 -13.32 -30.97 -14.25
CA SER A 371 -14.50 -31.71 -14.68
C SER A 371 -14.97 -31.21 -16.05
N ASN A 372 -15.34 -32.14 -16.93
CA ASN A 372 -15.84 -31.84 -18.29
C ASN A 372 -14.90 -30.90 -19.09
N ASN A 373 -13.59 -31.16 -19.04
CA ASN A 373 -12.56 -30.39 -19.73
C ASN A 373 -12.44 -28.91 -19.29
N GLU A 374 -12.94 -28.56 -18.11
CA GLU A 374 -12.79 -27.23 -17.52
C GLU A 374 -12.57 -27.31 -16.00
N TYR A 375 -12.14 -26.20 -15.41
CA TYR A 375 -12.09 -26.03 -13.95
C TYR A 375 -13.40 -25.41 -13.45
N VAL A 376 -14.10 -26.14 -12.59
CA VAL A 376 -15.41 -25.76 -12.05
C VAL A 376 -15.38 -25.68 -10.52
N PRO A 377 -16.20 -24.83 -9.90
CA PRO A 377 -16.26 -24.71 -8.44
C PRO A 377 -16.87 -25.99 -7.83
N ASP A 378 -16.26 -26.48 -6.75
CA ASP A 378 -16.73 -27.62 -5.98
C ASP A 378 -17.15 -27.18 -4.56
N ARG A 379 -16.17 -26.93 -3.69
CA ARG A 379 -16.41 -26.53 -2.30
C ARG A 379 -16.25 -25.03 -2.11
N LYS A 380 -17.22 -24.39 -1.46
CA LYS A 380 -17.08 -22.98 -1.06
C LYS A 380 -16.14 -22.86 0.15
N VAL A 381 -15.13 -21.99 0.04
CA VAL A 381 -14.10 -21.78 1.06
C VAL A 381 -14.33 -20.49 1.82
N LEU A 382 -14.68 -19.42 1.11
CA LEU A 382 -15.03 -18.15 1.71
C LEU A 382 -16.30 -17.55 1.09
N PRO A 383 -17.15 -16.88 1.89
CA PRO A 383 -18.27 -16.12 1.37
C PRO A 383 -17.80 -14.84 0.66
N SER A 384 -18.76 -14.20 -0.01
CA SER A 384 -18.56 -12.98 -0.79
C SER A 384 -18.11 -11.77 0.05
N ASN A 385 -17.50 -10.78 -0.61
CA ASN A 385 -17.07 -9.48 -0.07
C ASN A 385 -15.98 -9.51 1.01
N LEU A 386 -15.22 -10.60 1.14
CA LEU A 386 -14.18 -10.69 2.18
C LEU A 386 -12.79 -10.29 1.70
N THR A 387 -12.36 -10.81 0.56
CA THR A 387 -11.00 -10.63 0.06
C THR A 387 -10.89 -10.89 -1.44
N ASN A 388 -9.77 -10.48 -2.02
CA ASN A 388 -9.37 -10.79 -3.39
C ASN A 388 -8.45 -12.01 -3.39
N LEU A 389 -8.82 -13.01 -4.20
CA LEU A 389 -8.09 -14.27 -4.31
C LEU A 389 -6.61 -14.08 -4.68
N MET A 390 -6.24 -13.05 -5.45
CA MET A 390 -4.86 -12.83 -5.85
C MET A 390 -3.88 -12.63 -4.68
N GLY A 391 -4.36 -12.29 -3.48
CA GLY A 391 -3.55 -12.13 -2.27
C GLY A 391 -3.97 -13.08 -1.16
N PHE A 392 -4.61 -14.19 -1.51
CA PHE A 392 -5.06 -15.24 -0.61
C PHE A 392 -3.94 -16.27 -0.35
N ALA A 393 -3.87 -16.74 0.89
CA ALA A 393 -3.17 -17.94 1.31
C ALA A 393 -4.04 -18.70 2.33
N LEU A 394 -3.90 -20.03 2.41
CA LEU A 394 -4.64 -20.89 3.34
C LEU A 394 -3.64 -21.79 4.10
N GLY A 395 -3.77 -21.89 5.41
CA GLY A 395 -2.92 -22.76 6.24
C GLY A 395 -3.14 -22.58 7.74
N ASP A 396 -2.41 -23.33 8.56
CA ASP A 396 -2.48 -23.28 10.03
C ASP A 396 -1.59 -22.17 10.62
N VAL A 397 -1.94 -20.91 10.33
CA VAL A 397 -1.13 -19.75 10.74
C VAL A 397 -1.14 -19.52 12.24
N MET A 398 -2.21 -19.92 12.93
CA MET A 398 -2.29 -19.81 14.38
C MET A 398 -1.61 -20.99 15.10
N ASN A 399 -1.16 -22.01 14.36
CA ASN A 399 -0.49 -23.20 14.86
C ASN A 399 -1.32 -23.93 15.94
N ASP A 400 -2.63 -24.01 15.71
CA ASP A 400 -3.61 -24.65 16.59
C ASP A 400 -4.30 -25.86 15.95
N GLY A 401 -3.84 -26.27 14.76
CA GLY A 401 -4.41 -27.34 13.93
C GLY A 401 -5.55 -26.87 13.03
N GLY A 402 -5.93 -25.59 13.07
CA GLY A 402 -7.02 -25.01 12.31
C GLY A 402 -6.56 -24.30 11.04
N GLU A 403 -7.09 -24.70 9.88
CA GLU A 403 -6.87 -23.97 8.63
C GLU A 403 -7.57 -22.60 8.66
N THR A 404 -6.80 -21.53 8.46
CA THR A 404 -7.30 -20.17 8.30
C THR A 404 -6.78 -19.52 7.03
N VAL A 405 -7.55 -18.55 6.55
CA VAL A 405 -7.19 -17.74 5.40
C VAL A 405 -6.41 -16.54 5.88
N VAL A 406 -5.26 -16.29 5.27
CA VAL A 406 -4.55 -15.02 5.38
C VAL A 406 -4.67 -14.29 4.06
N ALA A 407 -5.13 -13.05 4.12
CA ALA A 407 -5.29 -12.22 2.93
C ALA A 407 -5.17 -10.73 3.25
N TYR A 408 -5.13 -9.91 2.20
CA TYR A 408 -5.15 -8.46 2.36
C TYR A 408 -6.56 -7.90 2.40
N ASP A 409 -6.71 -6.76 3.06
CA ASP A 409 -7.85 -5.89 2.83
C ASP A 409 -7.60 -4.83 1.76
N LYS A 410 -8.60 -3.98 1.54
CA LYS A 410 -8.56 -2.90 0.53
C LYS A 410 -7.49 -1.84 0.80
N SER A 411 -6.93 -1.81 2.01
CA SER A 411 -5.87 -0.91 2.45
C SER A 411 -4.53 -1.63 2.56
N ASP A 412 -4.43 -2.87 2.02
CA ASP A 412 -3.24 -3.71 2.04
C ASP A 412 -2.73 -4.01 3.47
N TYR A 413 -3.64 -4.11 4.44
CA TYR A 413 -3.36 -4.72 5.74
C TYR A 413 -3.64 -6.21 5.68
N ILE A 414 -2.76 -7.02 6.28
CA ILE A 414 -2.97 -8.46 6.42
C ILE A 414 -4.11 -8.72 7.41
N LYS A 415 -5.00 -9.66 7.08
CA LYS A 415 -6.07 -10.16 7.92
C LYS A 415 -6.02 -11.67 8.01
N ILE A 416 -6.44 -12.19 9.16
CA ILE A 416 -6.69 -13.62 9.37
C ILE A 416 -8.20 -13.84 9.43
N ILE A 417 -8.71 -14.75 8.61
CA ILE A 417 -10.12 -15.03 8.43
C ILE A 417 -10.33 -16.53 8.62
N ASN A 418 -11.31 -16.92 9.43
CA ASN A 418 -11.67 -18.33 9.54
C ASN A 418 -12.54 -18.78 8.33
N GLN A 419 -12.78 -20.09 8.22
CA GLN A 419 -13.61 -20.64 7.13
C GLN A 419 -15.08 -20.19 7.16
N SER A 420 -15.59 -19.68 8.29
CA SER A 420 -16.94 -19.10 8.36
C SER A 420 -17.00 -17.66 7.83
N GLY A 421 -15.87 -17.07 7.45
CA GLY A 421 -15.77 -15.69 6.99
C GLY A 421 -15.64 -14.65 8.11
N ARG A 422 -15.45 -15.07 9.35
CA ARG A 422 -15.19 -14.16 10.48
C ARG A 422 -13.73 -13.73 10.45
N VAL A 423 -13.49 -12.42 10.42
CA VAL A 423 -12.17 -11.84 10.63
C VAL A 423 -11.77 -12.05 12.09
N LEU A 424 -10.68 -12.78 12.31
CA LEU A 424 -10.11 -13.05 13.63
C LEU A 424 -9.13 -11.97 14.03
N TRP A 425 -8.39 -11.43 13.07
CA TRP A 425 -7.37 -10.42 13.29
C TRP A 425 -7.14 -9.55 12.06
N THR A 426 -6.71 -8.30 12.26
CA THR A 426 -6.27 -7.38 11.22
C THR A 426 -5.02 -6.65 11.71
N GLY A 427 -3.97 -6.65 10.89
CA GLY A 427 -2.71 -5.99 11.19
C GLY A 427 -2.77 -4.48 11.03
N SER A 428 -1.75 -3.83 11.57
CA SER A 428 -1.54 -2.37 11.48
C SER A 428 -0.39 -1.99 10.54
N ILE A 429 0.33 -2.98 10.01
CA ILE A 429 1.44 -2.77 9.09
C ILE A 429 0.97 -3.07 7.66
N HIS A 430 1.34 -2.14 6.79
CA HIS A 430 1.17 -2.24 5.36
C HIS A 430 2.17 -3.21 4.75
N TYR A 431 1.66 -4.29 4.15
CA TYR A 431 2.41 -5.25 3.34
C TYR A 431 1.95 -5.18 1.89
N GLY A 432 2.56 -5.98 1.02
CA GLY A 432 2.29 -6.03 -0.41
C GLY A 432 2.55 -4.70 -1.09
N GLY A 433 1.54 -4.22 -1.81
CA GLY A 433 1.62 -3.05 -2.68
C GLY A 433 1.95 -3.47 -4.12
N SER A 434 0.91 -3.77 -4.91
CA SER A 434 1.06 -4.06 -6.34
C SER A 434 0.76 -2.83 -7.20
N THR A 435 1.32 -2.82 -8.40
CA THR A 435 1.01 -1.89 -9.48
C THR A 435 0.02 -2.50 -10.49
N HIS A 436 -0.30 -3.80 -10.35
CA HIS A 436 -1.35 -4.43 -11.15
C HIS A 436 -2.71 -3.89 -10.75
N TYR A 437 -3.53 -3.58 -11.74
CA TYR A 437 -4.87 -3.05 -11.51
C TYR A 437 -5.89 -3.59 -12.49
N PHE A 438 -7.13 -3.57 -12.02
CA PHE A 438 -8.35 -3.73 -12.77
C PHE A 438 -8.96 -2.35 -13.05
N GLU A 439 -9.43 -2.13 -14.28
CA GLU A 439 -10.08 -0.88 -14.68
C GLU A 439 -11.59 -1.00 -14.42
N MET A 440 -12.09 -0.27 -13.42
CA MET A 440 -13.53 -0.24 -13.15
C MET A 440 -14.28 0.60 -14.18
N PRO A 441 -15.56 0.29 -14.46
CA PRO A 441 -16.43 1.19 -15.19
C PRO A 441 -16.41 2.59 -14.54
N SER A 442 -16.24 3.62 -15.37
CA SER A 442 -16.38 5.01 -14.93
C SER A 442 -17.63 5.65 -15.51
N PHE A 443 -18.34 6.39 -14.66
CA PHE A 443 -19.45 7.26 -15.05
C PHE A 443 -18.99 8.72 -15.28
N GLU A 444 -17.73 9.05 -14.98
CA GLU A 444 -17.14 10.37 -15.14
C GLU A 444 -15.94 10.33 -16.11
N PRO A 445 -15.94 11.14 -17.18
CA PRO A 445 -14.78 11.22 -18.07
C PRO A 445 -13.51 11.58 -17.30
N ASN A 446 -12.44 10.81 -17.49
CA ASN A 446 -11.11 10.99 -16.87
C ASN A 446 -11.01 10.69 -15.36
N SER A 447 -11.99 10.04 -14.73
CA SER A 447 -11.80 9.55 -13.35
C SER A 447 -10.90 8.31 -13.32
N ASP A 448 -9.87 8.32 -12.48
CA ASP A 448 -9.05 7.15 -12.21
C ASP A 448 -9.80 6.18 -11.27
N ASN A 449 -10.38 5.12 -11.85
CA ASN A 449 -11.13 4.10 -11.13
C ASN A 449 -10.36 2.76 -11.05
N ARG A 450 -9.04 2.82 -10.99
CA ARG A 450 -8.21 1.60 -10.87
C ARG A 450 -8.40 0.93 -9.51
N GLN A 451 -8.72 -0.36 -9.53
CA GLN A 451 -8.66 -1.21 -8.33
C GLN A 451 -7.39 -2.07 -8.39
N TYR A 452 -6.46 -1.82 -7.48
CA TYR A 452 -5.21 -2.56 -7.44
C TYR A 452 -5.37 -3.96 -6.88
N TYR A 453 -4.67 -4.91 -7.46
CA TYR A 453 -4.61 -6.28 -6.95
C TYR A 453 -3.68 -6.34 -5.74
N PRO A 454 -4.01 -7.14 -4.72
CA PRO A 454 -3.04 -7.43 -3.66
C PRO A 454 -1.87 -8.24 -4.22
N MET A 455 -0.75 -8.23 -3.49
CA MET A 455 0.35 -9.16 -3.76
C MET A 455 0.03 -10.56 -3.25
N ARG A 456 0.74 -11.57 -3.72
CA ARG A 456 0.72 -12.92 -3.15
C ARG A 456 1.14 -12.91 -1.67
N LEU A 457 0.59 -13.84 -0.90
CA LEU A 457 1.09 -14.29 0.40
C LEU A 457 1.42 -15.78 0.28
N SER A 458 2.35 -16.26 1.11
CA SER A 458 2.61 -17.69 1.28
C SER A 458 2.51 -18.05 2.76
N ILE A 459 2.00 -19.24 3.04
CA ILE A 459 2.02 -19.85 4.38
C ILE A 459 2.83 -21.12 4.25
N THR A 460 3.95 -21.19 4.95
CA THR A 460 4.86 -22.35 4.88
C THR A 460 5.66 -22.46 6.17
N ASP A 461 6.05 -23.68 6.52
CA ASP A 461 7.01 -23.96 7.59
C ASP A 461 8.41 -23.76 7.01
N ILE A 462 8.90 -22.51 7.07
CA ILE A 462 10.09 -22.13 6.32
C ILE A 462 11.38 -22.56 7.01
N ASP A 463 11.35 -22.74 8.33
CA ASP A 463 12.51 -23.18 9.12
C ASP A 463 12.43 -24.65 9.57
N LEU A 464 11.40 -25.37 9.12
CA LEU A 464 11.13 -26.79 9.35
C LEU A 464 11.01 -27.14 10.84
N ASP A 465 10.44 -26.23 11.64
CA ASP A 465 10.19 -26.42 13.08
C ASP A 465 8.81 -27.03 13.39
N GLY A 466 7.99 -27.27 12.35
CA GLY A 466 6.64 -27.79 12.43
C GLY A 466 5.57 -26.72 12.62
N LYS A 467 5.92 -25.43 12.60
CA LYS A 467 5.01 -24.30 12.64
C LYS A 467 5.01 -23.56 11.31
N TYR A 468 3.92 -22.85 11.03
CA TYR A 468 3.76 -22.12 9.79
C TYR A 468 4.00 -20.62 9.97
N GLU A 469 4.80 -20.07 9.06
CA GLU A 469 5.05 -18.64 8.91
C GLU A 469 4.23 -18.08 7.75
N VAL A 470 3.84 -16.81 7.87
CA VAL A 470 3.35 -16.01 6.75
C VAL A 470 4.53 -15.29 6.12
N ILE A 471 4.80 -15.58 4.85
CA ILE A 471 5.78 -14.85 4.04
C ILE A 471 5.07 -13.75 3.26
N ALA A 472 5.53 -12.51 3.47
CA ALA A 472 4.94 -11.33 2.84
C ALA A 472 6.02 -10.41 2.28
N VAL A 473 5.77 -9.89 1.08
CA VAL A 473 6.54 -8.78 0.51
C VAL A 473 6.07 -7.48 1.15
N LYS A 474 6.99 -6.53 1.32
CA LYS A 474 6.69 -5.14 1.70
C LYS A 474 7.34 -4.20 0.70
N ASN A 475 6.52 -3.63 -0.19
CA ASN A 475 6.95 -2.56 -1.08
C ASN A 475 6.75 -1.18 -0.42
N TYR A 476 7.83 -0.40 -0.34
CA TYR A 476 7.82 0.94 0.22
C TYR A 476 7.32 1.95 -0.82
N GLU A 477 6.15 2.51 -0.56
CA GLU A 477 5.50 3.48 -1.45
C GLU A 477 6.02 4.89 -1.21
N LEU A 478 6.30 5.61 -2.30
CA LEU A 478 6.84 6.97 -2.26
C LEU A 478 5.91 7.96 -1.54
N THR A 479 4.61 7.73 -1.61
CA THR A 479 3.55 8.61 -1.08
C THR A 479 2.94 8.10 0.22
N GLY A 480 3.46 7.01 0.79
CA GLY A 480 2.91 6.41 2.01
C GLY A 480 1.44 5.97 1.89
N ARG A 481 1.00 5.53 0.69
CA ARG A 481 -0.39 5.08 0.39
C ARG A 481 -1.46 6.18 0.51
N LEU A 482 -1.06 7.45 0.59
CA LEU A 482 -1.99 8.60 0.75
C LEU A 482 -2.77 8.92 -0.53
N LEU A 483 -2.25 8.55 -1.71
CA LEU A 483 -2.92 8.71 -2.99
C LEU A 483 -3.34 7.34 -3.52
N LYS A 484 -4.62 6.98 -3.35
CA LYS A 484 -5.19 5.73 -3.87
C LYS A 484 -4.89 5.50 -5.36
N GLN A 485 -4.73 6.59 -6.12
CA GLN A 485 -4.57 6.66 -7.57
C GLN A 485 -3.10 6.54 -8.04
N LEU A 486 -2.10 6.75 -7.17
CA LEU A 486 -0.69 6.75 -7.58
C LEU A 486 0.16 5.82 -6.71
N ARG A 487 0.17 4.55 -7.08
CA ARG A 487 1.09 3.55 -6.50
C ARG A 487 2.45 3.60 -7.19
N LYS A 488 3.44 4.16 -6.51
CA LYS A 488 4.85 4.14 -6.94
C LYS A 488 5.74 3.65 -5.82
N PHE A 489 6.48 2.59 -6.09
CA PHE A 489 7.36 1.94 -5.13
C PHE A 489 8.82 2.08 -5.56
N LYS A 490 9.73 2.26 -4.61
CA LYS A 490 11.17 2.42 -4.89
C LYS A 490 12.05 1.41 -4.18
N GLU A 491 11.52 0.78 -3.14
CA GLU A 491 12.25 -0.16 -2.30
C GLU A 491 11.33 -1.32 -1.93
N ALA A 492 11.92 -2.49 -1.67
CA ALA A 492 11.20 -3.67 -1.23
C ALA A 492 12.02 -4.51 -0.25
N GLN A 493 11.32 -5.30 0.55
CA GLN A 493 11.88 -6.37 1.37
C GLN A 493 10.88 -7.51 1.50
N ILE A 494 11.36 -8.69 1.88
CA ILE A 494 10.52 -9.85 2.26
C ILE A 494 10.60 -9.99 3.78
N GLU A 495 9.47 -10.28 4.42
CA GLU A 495 9.37 -10.57 5.85
C GLU A 495 8.71 -11.94 6.07
N SER A 496 9.24 -12.67 7.06
CA SER A 496 8.55 -13.83 7.66
C SER A 496 7.88 -13.39 8.94
N LEU A 497 6.61 -13.78 9.11
CA LEU A 497 5.79 -13.42 10.25
C LEU A 497 5.22 -14.68 10.92
N SER A 498 5.24 -14.74 12.25
CA SER A 498 4.56 -15.81 13.01
C SER A 498 3.49 -15.23 13.92
N TRP A 499 2.48 -16.04 14.20
CA TRP A 499 1.45 -15.72 15.19
C TRP A 499 1.98 -15.90 16.61
N ASN A 500 1.87 -14.87 17.45
CA ASN A 500 2.31 -14.92 18.85
C ASN A 500 1.17 -15.07 19.88
N GLY A 501 -0.04 -15.39 19.42
CA GLY A 501 -1.26 -15.43 20.26
C GLY A 501 -2.09 -14.14 20.22
N LEU A 502 -1.51 -13.00 19.84
CA LEU A 502 -2.20 -11.70 19.75
C LEU A 502 -2.21 -11.12 18.34
N GLY A 503 -1.15 -11.38 17.56
CA GLY A 503 -0.97 -10.84 16.23
C GLY A 503 0.18 -11.50 15.48
N LEU A 504 0.28 -11.19 14.19
CA LEU A 504 1.48 -11.52 13.41
C LEU A 504 2.63 -10.59 13.80
N VAL A 505 3.78 -11.17 14.12
CA VAL A 505 5.02 -10.47 14.45
C VAL A 505 6.14 -10.91 13.51
N THR A 506 7.01 -9.97 13.13
CA THR A 506 8.13 -10.26 12.24
C THR A 506 9.20 -11.12 12.93
N ASN A 507 9.52 -12.27 12.34
CA ASN A 507 10.62 -13.14 12.77
C ASN A 507 11.95 -12.62 12.21
N TRP A 508 11.98 -12.42 10.89
CA TRP A 508 13.12 -11.91 10.17
C TRP A 508 12.68 -11.14 8.92
N LYS A 509 13.62 -10.37 8.36
CA LYS A 509 13.42 -9.60 7.13
C LYS A 509 14.68 -9.64 6.27
N THR A 510 14.52 -9.59 4.96
CA THR A 510 15.64 -9.42 4.04
C THR A 510 16.22 -8.01 4.12
N ALA A 511 17.42 -7.81 3.58
CA ALA A 511 17.92 -6.47 3.30
C ALA A 511 16.94 -5.72 2.37
N ILE A 512 16.83 -4.41 2.56
CA ILE A 512 16.05 -3.55 1.65
C ILE A 512 16.79 -3.47 0.33
N ILE A 513 16.06 -3.73 -0.76
CA ILE A 513 16.58 -3.62 -2.12
C ILE A 513 15.96 -2.43 -2.86
N SER A 514 16.67 -1.93 -3.87
CA SER A 514 16.14 -0.89 -4.77
C SER A 514 15.28 -1.51 -5.87
N GLY A 515 14.19 -0.82 -6.20
CA GLY A 515 13.09 -1.35 -7.00
C GLY A 515 11.97 -1.87 -6.10
N TYR A 516 10.95 -2.48 -6.70
CA TYR A 516 9.87 -3.12 -5.96
C TYR A 516 9.62 -4.53 -6.45
N MET A 517 9.08 -5.39 -5.61
CA MET A 517 8.76 -6.77 -5.97
C MET A 517 7.34 -6.86 -6.48
N ARG A 518 7.12 -7.59 -7.58
CA ARG A 518 5.78 -7.76 -8.16
C ARG A 518 5.15 -9.11 -7.83
N ASP A 519 5.98 -10.12 -7.63
CA ASP A 519 5.56 -11.46 -7.21
C ASP A 519 6.75 -12.23 -6.62
N PHE A 520 6.48 -13.33 -5.93
CA PHE A 520 7.49 -14.25 -5.40
C PHE A 520 6.99 -15.70 -5.39
N ALA A 521 7.91 -16.65 -5.32
CA ALA A 521 7.64 -18.07 -5.13
C ALA A 521 8.66 -18.67 -4.15
N ILE A 522 8.32 -19.81 -3.56
CA ILE A 522 9.20 -20.58 -2.67
C ILE A 522 9.29 -21.98 -3.27
N GLY A 523 10.50 -22.52 -3.34
CA GLY A 523 10.78 -23.86 -3.84
C GLY A 523 12.22 -24.00 -4.35
N ASP A 524 12.62 -25.24 -4.63
CA ASP A 524 13.93 -25.62 -5.18
C ASP A 524 14.16 -25.04 -6.59
N PHE A 525 14.68 -23.82 -6.62
CA PHE A 525 14.86 -23.04 -7.84
C PHE A 525 16.08 -23.50 -8.64
N ASP A 526 17.14 -23.91 -7.95
CA ASP A 526 18.42 -24.30 -8.57
C ASP A 526 18.64 -25.82 -8.69
N ASN A 527 17.66 -26.61 -8.27
CA ASN A 527 17.62 -28.07 -8.33
C ASN A 527 18.69 -28.73 -7.46
N ASP A 528 18.99 -28.16 -6.29
CA ASP A 528 19.93 -28.70 -5.31
C ASP A 528 19.27 -29.50 -4.17
N GLY A 529 17.93 -29.50 -4.10
CA GLY A 529 17.12 -30.19 -3.11
C GLY A 529 16.81 -29.37 -1.85
N GLU A 530 17.24 -28.12 -1.80
CA GLU A 530 16.87 -27.11 -0.81
C GLU A 530 15.92 -26.09 -1.45
N ASP A 531 15.10 -25.42 -0.64
CA ASP A 531 14.16 -24.42 -1.17
C ASP A 531 14.79 -23.02 -1.16
N GLU A 532 14.44 -22.20 -2.15
CA GLU A 532 14.77 -20.78 -2.19
C GLU A 532 13.52 -19.92 -2.11
N ILE A 533 13.69 -18.66 -1.68
CA ILE A 533 12.73 -17.60 -2.00
C ILE A 533 13.19 -16.88 -3.26
N ILE A 534 12.40 -17.01 -4.33
CA ILE A 534 12.62 -16.25 -5.56
C ILE A 534 11.64 -15.10 -5.70
N ALA A 535 12.11 -13.95 -6.18
CA ALA A 535 11.26 -12.77 -6.34
C ALA A 535 11.50 -12.03 -7.67
N ALA A 536 10.41 -11.55 -8.26
CA ALA A 536 10.43 -10.70 -9.44
C ALA A 536 10.58 -9.23 -9.03
N VAL A 537 11.76 -8.65 -9.26
CA VAL A 537 12.10 -7.26 -8.91
C VAL A 537 12.00 -6.37 -10.14
N ILE A 538 11.21 -5.30 -10.02
CA ILE A 538 11.07 -4.25 -11.04
C ILE A 538 11.90 -3.04 -10.63
N SER A 539 12.96 -2.77 -11.37
CA SER A 539 13.79 -1.58 -11.17
C SER A 539 13.27 -0.37 -11.94
N LYS A 540 12.61 -0.60 -13.09
CA LYS A 540 11.98 0.45 -13.91
C LYS A 540 10.72 -0.10 -14.56
N GLU A 541 9.62 0.65 -14.45
CA GLU A 541 8.36 0.24 -15.09
C GLU A 541 8.29 0.51 -16.60
N GLY A 542 9.11 1.43 -17.11
CA GLY A 542 9.00 1.87 -18.50
C GLY A 542 7.76 2.75 -18.78
N SER A 543 7.11 3.29 -17.75
CA SER A 543 5.88 4.11 -17.87
C SER A 543 6.10 5.51 -18.44
N ILE A 544 7.37 5.94 -18.61
CA ILE A 544 7.73 7.22 -19.24
C ILE A 544 8.08 6.97 -20.71
N VAL A 545 7.55 7.81 -21.61
CA VAL A 545 7.83 7.74 -23.06
C VAL A 545 9.34 7.68 -23.32
N GLY A 546 9.78 6.72 -24.13
CA GLY A 546 11.19 6.50 -24.47
C GLY A 546 11.98 5.68 -23.45
N THR A 547 11.39 5.34 -22.29
CA THR A 547 12.01 4.40 -21.34
C THR A 547 11.54 2.98 -21.59
N ARG A 548 12.39 2.00 -21.28
CA ARG A 548 12.04 0.57 -21.35
C ARG A 548 11.93 0.00 -19.93
N PRO A 549 11.02 -0.95 -19.70
CA PRO A 549 10.95 -1.65 -18.43
C PRO A 549 12.25 -2.42 -18.18
N VAL A 550 12.60 -2.53 -16.91
CA VAL A 550 13.76 -3.30 -16.44
C VAL A 550 13.33 -4.12 -15.24
N SER A 551 13.38 -5.44 -15.41
CA SER A 551 13.07 -6.42 -14.36
C SER A 551 14.25 -7.36 -14.14
N SER A 552 14.28 -8.04 -13.00
CA SER A 552 15.24 -9.09 -12.68
C SER A 552 14.61 -10.09 -11.72
N VAL A 553 15.10 -11.33 -11.73
CA VAL A 553 14.80 -12.32 -10.69
C VAL A 553 15.94 -12.30 -9.68
N ILE A 554 15.59 -12.39 -8.40
CA ILE A 554 16.53 -12.64 -7.31
C ILE A 554 16.17 -13.92 -6.60
N SER A 555 17.15 -14.59 -6.00
CA SER A 555 16.97 -15.81 -5.20
C SER A 555 17.72 -15.72 -3.88
N TYR A 556 17.06 -16.11 -2.78
CA TYR A 556 17.64 -16.24 -1.45
C TYR A 556 17.58 -17.70 -0.99
N ASP A 557 18.74 -18.29 -0.72
CA ASP A 557 18.87 -19.66 -0.19
C ASP A 557 18.21 -19.80 1.19
N LEU A 558 17.39 -20.84 1.40
CA LEU A 558 16.88 -21.20 2.71
C LEU A 558 17.71 -22.34 3.28
N LYS A 559 18.69 -22.01 4.13
CA LYS A 559 19.49 -23.04 4.79
C LYS A 559 18.67 -23.78 5.83
N LYS A 560 18.53 -25.10 5.69
CA LYS A 560 18.06 -25.97 6.77
C LYS A 560 18.97 -25.83 7.99
N LYS A 561 18.38 -25.74 9.19
CA LYS A 561 19.11 -25.97 10.45
C LYS A 561 19.65 -27.39 10.40
N THR A 562 20.93 -27.55 10.10
CA THR A 562 21.62 -28.80 10.37
C THR A 562 21.52 -29.01 11.88
N SER A 563 20.85 -30.07 12.31
CA SER A 563 20.88 -30.47 13.71
C SER A 563 22.35 -30.68 14.06
N GLU A 564 22.96 -29.75 14.80
CA GLU A 564 24.26 -29.98 15.40
C GLU A 564 24.10 -31.25 16.23
N SER A 565 24.72 -32.34 15.77
CA SER A 565 24.83 -33.54 16.58
C SER A 565 25.51 -33.09 17.86
N LYS A 566 24.77 -33.09 18.98
CA LYS A 566 25.38 -33.03 20.31
C LYS A 566 26.28 -34.26 20.41
N THR A 567 27.53 -34.12 20.02
CA THR A 567 28.61 -34.98 20.46
C THR A 567 28.75 -34.72 21.96
N VAL A 568 27.99 -35.49 22.73
CA VAL A 568 28.24 -35.69 24.14
C VAL A 568 29.57 -36.44 24.22
N ASN A 569 30.63 -35.73 24.60
CA ASN A 569 31.87 -36.33 25.07
C ASN A 569 31.72 -36.82 26.51
#